data_AF-Q62227-F1
#
_entry.id   AF-Q62227-F1
#
_cell.length_a   1.000
_cell.length_b   1.000
_cell.length_c   1.000
_cell.angle_alpha   90.00
_cell.angle_beta   90.00
_cell.angle_gamma   90.00
#
_symmetry.space_group_name_H-M   'P 1'
#
loop_
_entity.id
_entity.type
_entity.pdbx_description
1 polymer ?
#
loop_
_entity_poly.entity_id
_entity_poly.type
_entity_poly.pdbx_seq_one_letter_code
_entity_poly.pdbx_strand_id
1 'polypeptide(L)'
;MSSGQSGVCPCQGSAGRPTILYALLSPSPRTRPVAPASHSHCLCQQQRPVRLCAPHRTCREALDVLAKTVAFLRNLPSFCHLPHEDQRRLLECCWGPLFLLGLAQDAVTFEVAEAPVPSILKKILLEEASSGTQGAQPSDRPQPSLAAVQWLQRCLESFWSLELGPKEYAYLKGTILFNPDVPGLRASCHIAHLQQEAHWALCEVLEPWYPASQGRLARILLMASTLKNIPGTLLVDLFFRPIMGDVDITELLEDMLLLR
;
A
#
# COMPACT_ATOMS: atom_id res chain seq x y z
N MET A 1 -34.35 -23.71 1.77
CA MET A 1 -33.82 -23.28 0.46
C MET A 1 -33.97 -21.77 0.40
N SER A 2 -32.94 -21.01 0.79
CA SER A 2 -32.99 -19.54 0.74
C SER A 2 -31.79 -19.04 -0.03
N SER A 3 -32.02 -18.89 -1.32
CA SER A 3 -31.12 -18.33 -2.32
C SER A 3 -30.83 -16.87 -1.98
N GLY A 4 -29.55 -16.51 -2.06
CA GLY A 4 -29.06 -15.17 -1.79
C GLY A 4 -29.66 -14.11 -2.70
N GLN A 5 -30.02 -12.97 -2.11
CA GLN A 5 -30.23 -11.72 -2.83
C GLN A 5 -29.05 -10.80 -2.51
N SER A 6 -28.07 -10.77 -3.42
CA SER A 6 -27.06 -9.72 -3.44
C SER A 6 -27.75 -8.39 -3.72
N GLY A 7 -27.87 -7.54 -2.70
CA GLY A 7 -28.55 -6.24 -2.78
C GLY A 7 -27.87 -5.29 -3.76
N VAL A 8 -28.54 -5.02 -4.88
CA VAL A 8 -28.17 -4.00 -5.87
C VAL A 8 -28.32 -2.62 -5.24
N CYS A 9 -27.33 -1.74 -5.45
CA CYS A 9 -27.36 -0.39 -4.89
C CYS A 9 -28.26 0.56 -5.70
N PRO A 10 -29.06 1.43 -5.05
CA PRO A 10 -29.97 2.39 -5.70
C PRO A 10 -29.31 3.44 -6.60
N CYS A 11 -27.99 3.59 -6.48
CA CYS A 11 -27.10 4.45 -7.24
C CYS A 11 -26.81 4.02 -8.69
N GLN A 12 -27.20 2.81 -9.11
CA GLN A 12 -26.83 2.26 -10.43
C GLN A 12 -27.43 3.03 -11.63
N GLY A 13 -28.20 4.11 -11.41
CA GLY A 13 -28.87 4.89 -12.44
C GLY A 13 -28.09 6.06 -13.06
N SER A 14 -26.80 6.28 -12.78
CA SER A 14 -26.10 7.47 -13.30
C SER A 14 -24.67 7.24 -13.80
N ALA A 15 -24.57 7.26 -15.13
CA ALA A 15 -23.49 7.82 -15.94
C ALA A 15 -22.12 7.12 -15.98
N GLY A 16 -21.96 6.29 -17.03
CA GLY A 16 -20.69 6.20 -17.75
C GLY A 16 -20.45 7.47 -18.59
N ARG A 17 -19.42 8.24 -18.26
CA ARG A 17 -18.84 9.25 -19.16
C ARG A 17 -17.51 8.70 -19.72
N PRO A 18 -17.31 8.66 -21.05
CA PRO A 18 -16.04 8.26 -21.63
C PRO A 18 -14.97 9.33 -21.35
N THR A 19 -13.71 8.90 -21.34
CA THR A 19 -12.52 9.65 -20.90
C THR A 19 -12.42 11.02 -21.59
N ILE A 20 -12.67 12.06 -20.79
CA ILE A 20 -12.67 13.47 -21.18
C ILE A 20 -11.31 13.89 -21.76
N LEU A 21 -10.21 13.27 -21.34
CA LEU A 21 -8.85 13.66 -21.72
C LEU A 21 -8.57 13.54 -23.22
N TYR A 22 -8.96 12.45 -23.88
CA TYR A 22 -8.73 12.31 -25.32
C TYR A 22 -9.52 13.35 -26.13
N ALA A 23 -10.77 13.60 -25.73
CA ALA A 23 -11.64 14.59 -26.37
C ALA A 23 -11.20 16.04 -26.12
N LEU A 24 -10.58 16.33 -24.96
CA LEU A 24 -10.02 17.65 -24.67
C LEU A 24 -8.68 17.90 -25.40
N LEU A 25 -7.86 16.87 -25.57
CA LEU A 25 -6.52 17.00 -26.16
C LEU A 25 -6.51 16.89 -27.69
N SER A 26 -7.60 16.43 -28.31
CA SER A 26 -7.72 16.29 -29.77
C SER A 26 -8.74 17.32 -30.31
N PRO A 27 -8.31 18.46 -30.90
CA PRO A 27 -9.22 19.51 -31.36
C PRO A 27 -9.97 19.18 -32.68
N SER A 28 -10.20 17.91 -32.99
CA SER A 28 -10.84 17.50 -34.25
C SER A 28 -12.27 16.99 -34.02
N PRO A 29 -13.28 17.58 -34.68
CA PRO A 29 -14.64 17.07 -34.64
C PRO A 29 -14.71 15.85 -35.56
N ARG A 30 -14.38 14.67 -35.05
CA ARG A 30 -14.61 13.41 -35.76
C ARG A 30 -15.37 12.44 -34.87
N THR A 31 -16.60 12.17 -35.32
CA THR A 31 -17.46 11.00 -35.05
C THR A 31 -17.10 10.17 -33.81
N ARG A 32 -17.87 10.39 -32.74
CA ARG A 32 -17.87 9.58 -31.51
C ARG A 32 -18.21 8.11 -31.82
N PRO A 33 -17.39 7.14 -31.43
CA PRO A 33 -17.85 5.77 -31.21
C PRO A 33 -18.60 5.72 -29.87
N VAL A 34 -19.83 5.21 -29.87
CA VAL A 34 -20.57 4.85 -28.66
C VAL A 34 -19.91 3.59 -28.09
N ALA A 35 -19.09 3.74 -27.05
CA ALA A 35 -18.57 2.60 -26.31
C ALA A 35 -19.67 2.01 -25.38
N PRO A 36 -19.76 0.68 -25.25
CA PRO A 36 -20.75 0.04 -24.39
C PRO A 36 -20.54 0.42 -22.92
N ALA A 37 -21.63 0.54 -22.17
CA ALA A 37 -21.65 0.91 -20.76
C ALA A 37 -20.83 -0.08 -19.92
N SER A 38 -19.63 0.31 -19.50
CA SER A 38 -18.91 -0.36 -18.42
C SER A 38 -19.58 -0.01 -17.09
N HIS A 39 -19.88 -1.04 -16.29
CA HIS A 39 -20.51 -0.93 -14.97
C HIS A 39 -19.76 0.08 -14.09
N SER A 40 -20.26 1.32 -14.01
CA SER A 40 -19.74 2.32 -13.08
C SER A 40 -20.13 1.90 -11.66
N HIS A 41 -19.19 1.29 -10.93
CA HIS A 41 -19.35 0.96 -9.52
C HIS A 41 -19.67 2.24 -8.73
N CYS A 42 -20.74 2.21 -7.96
CA CYS A 42 -21.06 3.35 -7.11
C CYS A 42 -20.04 3.56 -6.00
N LEU A 43 -19.74 4.83 -5.72
CA LEU A 43 -18.90 5.27 -4.60
C LEU A 43 -19.34 4.68 -3.25
N CYS A 44 -20.64 4.46 -3.06
CA CYS A 44 -21.21 3.81 -1.88
C CYS A 44 -20.80 2.34 -1.69
N GLN A 45 -20.51 1.60 -2.77
CA GLN A 45 -19.93 0.25 -2.67
C GLN A 45 -18.43 0.34 -2.39
N GLN A 46 -17.77 1.33 -3.01
CA GLN A 46 -16.33 1.56 -2.85
C GLN A 46 -15.93 1.94 -1.42
N GLN A 47 -16.80 2.63 -0.69
CA GLN A 47 -16.55 3.02 0.71
C GLN A 47 -16.97 1.96 1.74
N ARG A 48 -17.40 0.77 1.32
CA ARG A 48 -17.77 -0.30 2.27
C ARG A 48 -16.53 -0.80 3.01
N PRO A 49 -16.62 -1.02 4.33
CA PRO A 49 -15.52 -1.60 5.08
C PRO A 49 -15.30 -3.06 4.67
N VAL A 50 -14.05 -3.48 4.62
CA VAL A 50 -13.67 -4.87 4.29
C VAL A 50 -12.79 -5.48 5.38
N ARG A 51 -12.69 -6.81 5.37
CA ARG A 51 -11.77 -7.59 6.21
C ARG A 51 -11.11 -8.66 5.38
N LEU A 52 -9.91 -9.09 5.78
CA LEU A 52 -9.22 -10.22 5.18
C LEU A 52 -10.07 -11.51 5.33
N CYS A 53 -10.19 -12.30 4.27
CA CYS A 53 -10.87 -13.61 4.33
C CYS A 53 -10.12 -14.60 5.23
N ALA A 54 -8.79 -14.57 5.19
CA ALA A 54 -7.90 -15.45 5.96
C ALA A 54 -6.92 -14.64 6.82
N PRO A 55 -7.40 -13.91 7.84
CA PRO A 55 -6.60 -12.92 8.57
C PRO A 55 -5.33 -13.53 9.18
N HIS A 56 -5.41 -14.68 9.84
CA HIS A 56 -4.24 -15.30 10.47
C HIS A 56 -3.13 -15.67 9.49
N ARG A 57 -3.48 -16.18 8.30
CA ARG A 57 -2.49 -16.56 7.28
C ARG A 57 -1.84 -15.31 6.68
N THR A 58 -2.67 -14.41 6.14
CA THR A 58 -2.20 -13.21 5.44
C THR A 58 -1.42 -12.27 6.37
N CYS A 59 -1.88 -12.08 7.60
CA CYS A 59 -1.18 -11.21 8.56
C CYS A 59 0.14 -11.84 9.03
N ARG A 60 0.25 -13.17 9.11
CA ARG A 60 1.53 -13.85 9.39
C ARG A 60 2.52 -13.65 8.23
N GLU A 61 2.10 -13.85 6.99
CA GLU A 61 2.93 -13.59 5.81
C GLU A 61 3.38 -12.12 5.76
N ALA A 62 2.48 -11.19 6.08
CA ALA A 62 2.83 -9.77 6.21
C ALA A 62 3.86 -9.51 7.32
N LEU A 63 3.72 -10.11 8.50
CA LEU A 63 4.72 -9.99 9.57
C LEU A 63 6.08 -10.55 9.15
N ASP A 64 6.11 -11.70 8.46
CA ASP A 64 7.34 -12.29 7.93
C ASP A 64 8.01 -11.35 6.92
N VAL A 65 7.23 -10.71 6.05
CA VAL A 65 7.71 -9.70 5.08
C VAL A 65 8.24 -8.45 5.78
N LEU A 66 7.57 -7.98 6.84
CA LEU A 66 8.03 -6.86 7.65
C LEU A 66 9.38 -7.20 8.30
N ALA A 67 9.49 -8.39 8.89
CA ALA A 67 10.74 -8.88 9.49
C ALA A 67 11.88 -9.00 8.47
N LYS A 68 11.63 -9.54 7.28
CA LYS A 68 12.60 -9.55 6.17
C LYS A 68 13.00 -8.14 5.74
N THR A 69 12.07 -7.20 5.73
CA THR A 69 12.34 -5.80 5.39
C THR A 69 13.25 -5.15 6.42
N VAL A 70 12.97 -5.31 7.71
CA VAL A 70 13.82 -4.79 8.78
C VAL A 70 15.19 -5.49 8.78
N ALA A 71 15.24 -6.81 8.56
CA ALA A 71 16.48 -7.56 8.42
C ALA A 71 17.33 -7.08 7.24
N PHE A 72 16.70 -6.72 6.10
CA PHE A 72 17.40 -6.11 4.98
C PHE A 72 18.08 -4.80 5.38
N LEU A 73 17.40 -3.92 6.12
CA LEU A 73 17.96 -2.65 6.59
C LEU A 73 19.12 -2.86 7.56
N ARG A 74 18.97 -3.78 8.52
CA ARG A 74 20.01 -4.12 9.50
C ARG A 74 21.27 -4.72 8.88
N ASN A 75 21.11 -5.42 7.76
CA ASN A 75 22.23 -6.03 7.03
C ASN A 75 22.85 -5.08 6.00
N LEU A 76 22.35 -3.85 5.87
CA LEU A 76 22.83 -2.87 4.89
C LEU A 76 23.83 -1.92 5.57
N PRO A 77 25.15 -2.04 5.30
CA PRO A 77 26.17 -1.26 6.00
C PRO A 77 25.92 0.24 5.92
N SER A 78 25.61 0.77 4.74
CA SER A 78 25.35 2.19 4.53
C SER A 78 24.19 2.74 5.37
N PHE A 79 23.20 1.92 5.73
CA PHE A 79 22.12 2.32 6.64
C PHE A 79 22.60 2.30 8.10
N CYS A 80 23.29 1.23 8.51
CA CYS A 80 23.78 1.06 9.88
C CYS A 80 24.83 2.11 10.31
N HIS A 81 25.53 2.74 9.37
CA HIS A 81 26.48 3.83 9.65
C HIS A 81 25.83 5.21 9.80
N LEU A 82 24.54 5.37 9.48
CA LEU A 82 23.84 6.63 9.67
C LEU A 82 23.60 6.91 11.16
N PRO A 83 23.46 8.19 11.57
CA PRO A 83 23.00 8.52 12.92
C PRO A 83 21.69 7.80 13.26
N HIS A 84 21.54 7.31 14.49
CA HIS A 84 20.34 6.58 14.93
C HIS A 84 19.04 7.36 14.69
N GLU A 85 19.07 8.67 14.94
CA GLU A 85 17.94 9.59 14.65
C GLU A 85 17.58 9.65 13.16
N ASP A 86 18.57 9.53 12.28
CA ASP A 86 18.34 9.49 10.83
C ASP A 86 17.80 8.13 10.40
N GLN A 87 18.30 7.03 10.99
CA GLN A 87 17.78 5.67 10.76
C GLN A 87 16.28 5.58 11.10
N ARG A 88 15.88 6.09 12.28
CA ARG A 88 14.47 6.14 12.71
C ARG A 88 13.60 6.92 11.74
N ARG A 89 14.00 8.15 11.40
CA ARG A 89 13.24 9.01 10.48
C ARG A 89 13.08 8.42 9.09
N LEU A 90 14.15 7.84 8.54
CA LEU A 90 14.09 7.13 7.26
C LEU A 90 13.13 5.95 7.34
N LEU A 91 13.18 5.16 8.42
CA LEU A 91 12.28 4.03 8.59
C LEU A 91 10.82 4.47 8.74
N GLU A 92 10.53 5.43 9.61
CA GLU A 92 9.19 6.00 9.80
C GLU A 92 8.59 6.53 8.48
N CYS A 93 9.41 7.18 7.64
CA CYS A 93 8.95 7.73 6.36
C CYS A 93 8.83 6.69 5.25
N CYS A 94 9.65 5.63 5.26
CA CYS A 94 9.79 4.72 4.13
C CYS A 94 9.29 3.29 4.39
N TRP A 95 8.90 2.92 5.62
CA TRP A 95 8.52 1.55 5.96
C TRP A 95 7.35 1.05 5.10
N GLY A 96 6.33 1.88 4.86
CA GLY A 96 5.14 1.47 4.11
C GLY A 96 5.49 1.05 2.67
N PRO A 97 6.14 1.91 1.88
CA PRO A 97 6.62 1.56 0.55
C PRO A 97 7.60 0.38 0.53
N LEU A 98 8.52 0.29 1.50
CA LEU A 98 9.47 -0.82 1.60
C LEU A 98 8.76 -2.15 1.90
N PHE A 99 7.78 -2.13 2.79
CA PHE A 99 6.92 -3.26 3.14
C PHE A 99 6.10 -3.71 1.92
N LEU A 100 5.52 -2.77 1.16
CA LEU A 100 4.79 -3.07 -0.07
C LEU A 100 5.69 -3.70 -1.15
N LEU A 101 6.92 -3.21 -1.31
CA LEU A 101 7.91 -3.88 -2.17
C LEU A 101 8.21 -5.29 -1.68
N GLY A 102 8.26 -5.51 -0.36
CA GLY A 102 8.39 -6.84 0.23
C GLY A 102 7.22 -7.76 -0.10
N LEU A 103 5.98 -7.29 0.03
CA LEU A 103 4.78 -8.06 -0.33
C LEU A 103 4.79 -8.43 -1.82
N ALA A 104 5.18 -7.49 -2.69
CA ALA A 104 5.31 -7.72 -4.11
C ALA A 104 6.41 -8.75 -4.41
N GLN A 105 7.58 -8.62 -3.77
CA GLN A 105 8.72 -9.53 -3.94
C GLN A 105 8.40 -10.97 -3.50
N ASP A 106 7.70 -11.13 -2.39
CA ASP A 106 7.29 -12.43 -1.85
C ASP A 106 5.99 -12.97 -2.49
N ALA A 107 5.44 -12.25 -3.48
CA ALA A 107 4.20 -12.59 -4.19
C ALA A 107 3.01 -12.88 -3.25
N VAL A 108 2.89 -12.09 -2.18
CA VAL A 108 1.82 -12.24 -1.19
C VAL A 108 0.49 -11.80 -1.80
N THR A 109 -0.43 -12.76 -1.96
CA THR A 109 -1.81 -12.52 -2.40
C THR A 109 -2.77 -12.64 -1.24
N PHE A 110 -3.85 -11.86 -1.28
CA PHE A 110 -4.86 -11.89 -0.23
C PHE A 110 -6.24 -11.54 -0.79
N GLU A 111 -7.26 -12.13 -0.17
CA GLU A 111 -8.66 -11.89 -0.48
C GLU A 111 -9.32 -11.11 0.65
N VAL A 112 -10.31 -10.30 0.28
CA VAL A 112 -11.12 -9.55 1.23
C VAL A 112 -12.61 -9.83 1.04
N ALA A 113 -13.33 -9.85 2.16
CA ALA A 113 -14.78 -9.90 2.20
C ALA A 113 -15.32 -8.58 2.76
N GLU A 114 -16.54 -8.21 2.36
CA GLU A 114 -17.25 -7.10 2.97
C GLU A 114 -17.41 -7.37 4.48
N ALA A 115 -17.00 -6.41 5.30
CA ALA A 115 -17.19 -6.52 6.73
C ALA A 115 -18.69 -6.42 7.03
N PRO A 116 -19.25 -7.24 7.95
CA PRO A 116 -20.63 -7.11 8.34
C PRO A 116 -20.82 -5.74 9.00
N VAL A 117 -21.53 -4.84 8.32
CA VAL A 117 -21.92 -3.55 8.89
C VAL A 117 -22.90 -3.86 10.02
N PRO A 118 -22.62 -3.47 11.28
CA PRO A 118 -23.60 -3.66 12.35
C PRO A 118 -24.87 -2.91 11.95
N SER A 119 -26.02 -3.58 12.02
CA SER A 119 -27.31 -2.92 11.80
C SER A 119 -27.44 -1.73 12.76
N ILE A 120 -28.18 -0.70 12.36
CA ILE A 120 -28.50 0.45 13.25
C ILE A 120 -29.02 -0.05 14.60
N LEU A 121 -29.86 -1.09 14.60
CA LEU A 121 -30.33 -1.74 15.82
C LEU A 121 -29.19 -2.31 16.67
N LYS A 122 -28.22 -3.00 16.06
CA LYS A 122 -27.07 -3.52 16.79
C LYS A 122 -26.20 -2.40 17.36
N LYS A 123 -26.04 -1.27 16.64
CA LYS A 123 -25.35 -0.08 17.17
C LYS A 123 -26.08 0.49 18.39
N ILE A 124 -27.38 0.77 18.26
CA ILE A 124 -28.21 1.31 19.35
C ILE A 124 -28.17 0.38 20.58
N LEU A 125 -28.38 -0.92 20.39
CA LEU A 125 -28.39 -1.90 21.49
C LEU A 125 -27.04 -2.03 22.20
N LEU A 126 -25.92 -1.89 21.48
CA LEU A 126 -24.58 -1.94 22.07
C LEU A 126 -24.20 -0.62 22.75
N GLU A 127 -24.63 0.53 22.20
CA GLU A 127 -24.42 1.86 22.79
C GLU A 127 -25.23 2.04 24.08
N GLU A 128 -26.48 1.57 24.13
CA GLU A 128 -27.32 1.60 25.33
C GLU A 128 -26.79 0.66 26.44
N ALA A 129 -26.18 -0.47 26.09
CA ALA A 129 -25.60 -1.40 27.06
C ALA A 129 -24.28 -0.90 27.69
N SER A 130 -23.62 0.09 27.08
CA SER A 130 -22.29 0.57 27.49
C SER A 130 -22.31 1.90 28.25
N SER A 131 -23.50 2.48 28.51
CA SER A 131 -23.63 3.72 29.31
C SER A 131 -23.36 3.55 30.82
N GLY A 132 -22.98 2.34 31.29
CA GLY A 132 -22.75 2.03 32.70
C GLY A 132 -21.31 1.67 33.10
N THR A 133 -20.39 1.47 32.16
CA THR A 133 -19.03 1.01 32.46
C THR A 133 -18.01 1.77 31.63
N GLN A 134 -17.23 2.63 32.29
CA GLN A 134 -16.05 3.29 31.71
C GLN A 134 -15.04 2.21 31.30
N GLY A 135 -15.07 1.79 30.03
CA GLY A 135 -14.19 0.77 29.49
C GLY A 135 -14.22 0.77 27.97
N ALA A 136 -13.26 1.47 27.37
CA ALA A 136 -12.85 1.42 25.96
C ALA A 136 -13.97 1.10 24.94
N GLN A 137 -14.69 2.14 24.51
CA GLN A 137 -15.45 2.12 23.26
C GLN A 137 -14.58 1.53 22.13
N PRO A 138 -15.07 0.57 21.32
CA PRO A 138 -14.49 0.31 20.01
C PRO A 138 -14.85 1.51 19.14
N SER A 139 -14.14 2.60 19.37
CA SER A 139 -14.23 3.89 18.70
C SER A 139 -14.39 3.68 17.19
N ASP A 140 -15.18 4.52 16.54
CA ASP A 140 -15.36 4.69 15.07
C ASP A 140 -14.01 4.83 14.32
N ARG A 141 -13.19 3.80 14.38
CA ARG A 141 -11.87 3.78 13.79
C ARG A 141 -12.04 3.33 12.33
N PRO A 142 -11.50 4.07 11.36
CA PRO A 142 -11.67 3.77 9.95
C PRO A 142 -11.29 2.32 9.68
N GLN A 143 -12.25 1.54 9.20
CA GLN A 143 -11.97 0.23 8.63
C GLN A 143 -11.46 0.41 7.20
N PRO A 144 -10.57 -0.46 6.71
CA PRO A 144 -10.09 -0.39 5.34
C PRO A 144 -11.28 -0.44 4.38
N SER A 145 -11.39 0.54 3.49
CA SER A 145 -12.46 0.60 2.50
C SER A 145 -12.15 -0.32 1.32
N LEU A 146 -13.20 -0.88 0.70
CA LEU A 146 -13.07 -1.72 -0.49
C LEU A 146 -12.25 -1.03 -1.59
N ALA A 147 -12.49 0.26 -1.85
CA ALA A 147 -11.75 1.04 -2.84
C ALA A 147 -10.25 1.10 -2.55
N ALA A 148 -9.89 1.36 -1.29
CA ALA A 148 -8.50 1.46 -0.88
C ALA A 148 -7.79 0.11 -1.02
N VAL A 149 -8.45 -0.98 -0.63
CA VAL A 149 -7.89 -2.33 -0.76
C VAL A 149 -7.79 -2.77 -2.22
N GLN A 150 -8.82 -2.53 -3.04
CA GLN A 150 -8.78 -2.82 -4.47
C GLN A 150 -7.72 -1.99 -5.20
N TRP A 151 -7.45 -0.77 -4.75
CA TRP A 151 -6.35 0.03 -5.26
C TRP A 151 -4.99 -0.56 -4.88
N LEU A 152 -4.81 -0.94 -3.62
CA LEU A 152 -3.61 -1.65 -3.16
C LEU A 152 -3.36 -2.94 -3.96
N GLN A 153 -4.38 -3.78 -4.14
CA GLN A 153 -4.28 -5.02 -4.93
C GLN A 153 -3.84 -4.72 -6.38
N ARG A 154 -4.44 -3.73 -7.04
CA ARG A 154 -4.03 -3.30 -8.39
C ARG A 154 -2.59 -2.80 -8.45
N CYS A 155 -2.11 -2.09 -7.43
CA CYS A 155 -0.72 -1.67 -7.35
C CYS A 155 0.22 -2.88 -7.27
N LEU A 156 -0.11 -3.89 -6.46
CA LEU A 156 0.68 -5.13 -6.35
C LEU A 156 0.67 -5.94 -7.65
N GLU A 157 -0.49 -6.12 -8.28
CA GLU A 157 -0.64 -6.78 -9.59
C GLU A 157 0.19 -6.08 -10.67
N SER A 158 0.14 -4.75 -10.70
CA SER A 158 0.93 -3.96 -11.62
C SER A 158 2.43 -4.11 -11.37
N PHE A 159 2.83 -4.27 -10.10
CA PHE A 159 4.22 -4.53 -9.73
C PHE A 159 4.69 -5.91 -10.17
N TRP A 160 3.86 -6.95 -10.01
CA TRP A 160 4.16 -8.30 -10.50
C TRP A 160 4.36 -8.35 -12.02
N SER A 161 3.60 -7.53 -12.76
CA SER A 161 3.77 -7.40 -14.22
C SER A 161 5.12 -6.81 -14.67
N LEU A 162 5.93 -6.29 -13.75
CA LEU A 162 7.28 -5.77 -14.05
C LEU A 162 8.35 -6.86 -14.04
N GLU A 163 8.02 -8.04 -13.51
CA GLU A 163 8.89 -9.22 -13.46
C GLU A 163 10.29 -8.88 -12.90
N LEU A 164 10.32 -8.23 -11.74
CA LEU A 164 11.58 -7.78 -11.14
C LEU A 164 12.34 -8.94 -10.50
N GLY A 165 13.64 -8.96 -10.73
CA GLY A 165 14.58 -9.87 -10.08
C GLY A 165 15.01 -9.41 -8.68
N PRO A 166 15.62 -10.29 -7.88
CA PRO A 166 16.02 -9.96 -6.50
C PRO A 166 16.96 -8.75 -6.39
N LYS A 167 17.89 -8.59 -7.35
CA LYS A 167 18.80 -7.43 -7.39
C LYS A 167 18.05 -6.13 -7.68
N GLU A 168 17.13 -6.15 -8.63
CA GLU A 168 16.31 -4.98 -8.99
C GLU A 168 15.45 -4.52 -7.79
N TYR A 169 14.84 -5.47 -7.07
CA TYR A 169 14.15 -5.18 -5.81
C TYR A 169 15.09 -4.55 -4.76
N ALA A 170 16.30 -5.07 -4.60
CA ALA A 170 17.26 -4.54 -3.63
C ALA A 170 17.68 -3.09 -3.93
N TYR A 171 18.03 -2.79 -5.19
CA TYR A 171 18.42 -1.43 -5.58
C TYR A 171 17.23 -0.46 -5.56
N LEU A 172 16.02 -0.93 -5.90
CA LEU A 172 14.82 -0.12 -5.77
C LEU A 172 14.49 0.19 -4.31
N LYS A 173 14.61 -0.79 -3.40
CA LYS A 173 14.49 -0.58 -1.95
C LYS A 173 15.50 0.48 -1.48
N GLY A 174 16.75 0.41 -1.93
CA GLY A 174 17.77 1.43 -1.64
C GLY A 174 17.38 2.84 -2.12
N THR A 175 16.86 2.93 -3.35
CA THR A 175 16.41 4.21 -3.95
C THR A 175 15.24 4.84 -3.17
N ILE A 176 14.35 4.02 -2.60
CA ILE A 176 13.25 4.48 -1.75
C ILE A 176 13.74 4.83 -0.34
N LEU A 177 14.59 3.98 0.25
CA LEU A 177 15.08 4.10 1.62
C LEU A 177 15.88 5.39 1.82
N PHE A 178 16.87 5.64 0.96
CA PHE A 178 17.77 6.78 1.08
C PHE A 178 17.10 8.05 0.54
N ASN A 179 16.05 8.52 1.22
CA ASN A 179 15.35 9.72 0.82
C ASN A 179 15.95 10.96 1.54
N PRO A 180 16.73 11.81 0.85
CA PRO A 180 17.35 12.99 1.48
C PRO A 180 16.35 14.09 1.84
N ASP A 181 15.11 14.02 1.31
CA ASP A 181 14.05 15.00 1.52
C ASP A 181 13.29 14.80 2.84
N VAL A 182 13.62 13.76 3.62
CA VAL A 182 12.99 13.53 4.93
C VAL A 182 13.38 14.67 5.88
N PRO A 183 12.41 15.35 6.53
CA PRO A 183 12.69 16.49 7.39
C PRO A 183 13.47 16.09 8.64
N GLY A 184 14.42 16.94 9.03
CA GLY A 184 15.20 16.77 10.27
C GLY A 184 16.40 15.82 10.18
N LEU A 185 16.70 15.28 9.00
CA LEU A 185 17.90 14.48 8.77
C LEU A 185 19.19 15.28 9.07
N ARG A 186 20.15 14.65 9.73
CA ARG A 186 21.47 15.22 10.03
C ARG A 186 22.46 15.00 8.89
N ALA A 187 22.33 13.88 8.18
CA ALA A 187 23.25 13.45 7.12
C ALA A 187 22.64 13.54 5.70
N SER A 188 21.74 14.51 5.43
CA SER A 188 21.00 14.60 4.15
C SER A 188 21.90 14.55 2.90
N CYS A 189 23.07 15.21 2.92
CA CYS A 189 24.02 15.20 1.80
C CYS A 189 24.59 13.79 1.55
N HIS A 190 24.96 13.07 2.61
CA HIS A 190 25.44 11.70 2.50
C HIS A 190 24.32 10.75 2.04
N ILE A 191 23.10 10.92 2.57
CA ILE A 191 21.92 10.15 2.15
C ILE A 191 21.62 10.38 0.67
N ALA A 192 21.75 11.61 0.16
CA ALA A 192 21.60 11.91 -1.27
C ALA A 192 22.62 11.17 -2.14
N HIS A 193 23.88 11.04 -1.68
CA HIS A 193 24.89 10.23 -2.37
C HIS A 193 24.49 8.75 -2.42
N LEU A 194 24.08 8.19 -1.27
CA LEU A 194 23.62 6.79 -1.19
C LEU A 194 22.40 6.52 -2.09
N GLN A 195 21.48 7.49 -2.17
CA GLN A 195 20.34 7.42 -3.09
C GLN A 195 20.80 7.36 -4.54
N GLN A 196 21.73 8.23 -4.92
CA GLN A 196 22.27 8.30 -6.26
C GLN A 196 22.98 7.00 -6.62
N GLU A 197 23.81 6.45 -5.73
CA GLU A 197 24.45 5.14 -5.92
C GLU A 197 23.44 4.00 -6.11
N ALA A 198 22.38 3.96 -5.30
CA ALA A 198 21.32 2.96 -5.44
C ALA A 198 20.59 3.10 -6.79
N HIS A 199 20.33 4.34 -7.24
CA HIS A 199 19.72 4.60 -8.54
C HIS A 199 20.63 4.19 -9.70
N TRP A 200 21.92 4.52 -9.65
CA TRP A 200 22.90 4.09 -10.66
C TRP A 200 22.99 2.57 -10.75
N ALA A 201 23.08 1.88 -9.62
CA ALA A 201 23.12 0.42 -9.59
C ALA A 201 21.84 -0.21 -10.15
N LEU A 202 20.66 0.40 -9.92
CA LEU A 202 19.42 -0.01 -10.57
C LEU A 202 19.50 0.15 -12.09
N CYS A 203 20.02 1.27 -12.59
CA CYS A 203 20.21 1.51 -14.02
C CYS A 203 21.15 0.48 -14.66
N GLU A 204 22.27 0.16 -14.00
CA GLU A 204 23.26 -0.82 -14.47
C GLU A 204 22.66 -2.23 -14.58
N VAL A 205 21.89 -2.66 -13.57
CA VAL A 205 21.22 -3.97 -13.63
C VAL A 205 20.18 -4.06 -14.77
N LEU A 206 19.59 -2.92 -15.14
CA LEU A 206 18.63 -2.83 -16.23
C LEU A 206 19.29 -2.61 -17.60
N GLU A 207 20.61 -2.35 -17.65
CA GLU A 207 21.36 -2.09 -18.89
C GLU A 207 21.25 -3.19 -19.96
N PRO A 208 21.24 -4.50 -19.62
CA PRO A 208 21.11 -5.57 -20.62
C PRO A 208 19.85 -5.48 -21.50
N TRP A 209 18.89 -4.65 -21.11
CA TRP A 209 17.61 -4.45 -21.81
C TRP A 209 17.62 -3.21 -22.72
N TYR A 210 18.76 -2.54 -22.98
CA TYR A 210 18.84 -1.34 -23.83
C TYR A 210 18.51 -1.67 -25.30
N PRO A 211 17.63 -0.93 -26.01
CA PRO A 211 16.99 0.37 -25.69
C PRO A 211 15.63 0.30 -24.93
N ALA A 212 15.10 -0.88 -24.67
CA ALA A 212 13.86 -1.06 -23.88
C ALA A 212 14.03 -0.69 -22.38
N SER A 213 15.27 -0.59 -21.90
CA SER A 213 15.61 -0.32 -20.50
C SER A 213 15.24 1.08 -20.02
N GLN A 214 15.33 2.12 -20.85
CA GLN A 214 14.91 3.48 -20.44
C GLN A 214 13.41 3.52 -20.12
N GLY A 215 12.58 2.88 -20.96
CA GLY A 215 11.14 2.73 -20.71
C GLY A 215 10.86 1.84 -19.50
N ARG A 216 11.65 0.78 -19.30
CA ARG A 216 11.53 -0.12 -18.14
C ARG A 216 11.84 0.60 -16.82
N LEU A 217 12.97 1.31 -16.74
CA LEU A 217 13.34 2.10 -15.56
C LEU A 217 12.26 3.12 -15.22
N ALA A 218 11.80 3.90 -16.21
CA ALA A 218 10.73 4.87 -16.00
C ALA A 218 9.46 4.21 -15.47
N ARG A 219 9.05 3.06 -16.03
CA ARG A 219 7.89 2.30 -15.56
C ARG A 219 8.05 1.78 -14.13
N ILE A 220 9.23 1.29 -13.78
CA ILE A 220 9.56 0.82 -12.42
C ILE A 220 9.46 1.97 -11.43
N LEU A 221 10.10 3.11 -11.71
CA LEU A 221 10.12 4.27 -10.82
C LEU A 221 8.73 4.91 -10.67
N LEU A 222 7.95 4.96 -11.76
CA LEU A 222 6.56 5.40 -11.71
C LEU A 222 5.73 4.46 -10.83
N MET A 223 5.88 3.15 -10.95
CA MET A 223 5.17 2.21 -10.08
C MET A 223 5.63 2.29 -8.62
N ALA A 224 6.93 2.47 -8.37
CA ALA A 224 7.42 2.71 -7.02
C ALA A 224 6.83 4.00 -6.41
N SER A 225 6.62 5.03 -7.24
CA SER A 225 5.97 6.28 -6.80
C SER A 225 4.48 6.08 -6.46
N THR A 226 3.77 5.17 -7.13
CA THR A 226 2.36 4.88 -6.78
C THR A 226 2.27 4.18 -5.42
N LEU A 227 3.24 3.34 -5.05
CA LEU A 227 3.29 2.70 -3.73
C LEU A 227 3.44 3.73 -2.60
N LYS A 228 4.18 4.82 -2.83
CA LYS A 228 4.34 5.92 -1.84
C LYS A 228 3.03 6.62 -1.49
N ASN A 229 2.02 6.54 -2.35
CA ASN A 229 0.72 7.16 -2.10
C ASN A 229 -0.19 6.30 -1.22
N ILE A 230 0.16 5.04 -0.95
CA ILE A 230 -0.67 4.15 -0.12
C ILE A 230 -0.44 4.53 1.35
N PRO A 231 -1.49 4.94 2.08
CA PRO A 231 -1.31 5.42 3.45
C PRO A 231 -0.89 4.28 4.37
N GLY A 232 0.11 4.53 5.23
CA GLY A 232 0.58 3.54 6.21
C GLY A 232 -0.52 3.05 7.15
N THR A 233 -1.51 3.89 7.47
CA THR A 233 -2.68 3.53 8.28
C THR A 233 -3.51 2.41 7.65
N LEU A 234 -3.69 2.42 6.32
CA LEU A 234 -4.37 1.32 5.63
C LEU A 234 -3.63 -0.01 5.81
N LEU A 235 -2.30 0.03 5.75
CA LEU A 235 -1.45 -1.17 5.89
C LEU A 235 -1.51 -1.71 7.32
N VAL A 236 -1.42 -0.82 8.33
CA VAL A 236 -1.60 -1.17 9.75
C VAL A 236 -2.95 -1.81 9.97
N ASP A 237 -4.02 -1.15 9.53
CA ASP A 237 -5.39 -1.59 9.77
C ASP A 237 -5.73 -2.92 9.08
N LEU A 238 -5.15 -3.15 7.90
CA LEU A 238 -5.40 -4.35 7.10
C LEU A 238 -4.55 -5.54 7.52
N PHE A 239 -3.24 -5.37 7.69
CA PHE A 239 -2.28 -6.48 7.84
C PHE A 239 -1.79 -6.72 9.27
N PHE A 240 -1.75 -5.70 10.11
CA PHE A 240 -1.10 -5.80 11.43
C PHE A 240 -2.13 -5.81 12.56
N ARG A 241 -3.11 -4.91 12.53
CA ARG A 241 -4.15 -4.81 13.57
C ARG A 241 -4.91 -6.12 13.83
N PRO A 242 -5.25 -6.96 12.83
CA PRO A 242 -5.98 -8.20 13.12
C PRO A 242 -5.24 -9.20 14.02
N ILE A 243 -3.90 -9.14 14.07
CA ILE A 243 -3.08 -10.01 14.94
C ILE A 243 -2.53 -9.24 16.14
N MET A 244 -2.08 -8.00 15.93
CA MET A 244 -1.35 -7.22 16.93
C MET A 244 -2.24 -6.30 17.78
N GLY A 245 -3.48 -6.04 17.37
CA GLY A 245 -4.31 -5.03 18.01
C GLY A 245 -3.82 -3.62 17.74
N ASP A 246 -3.89 -2.74 18.74
CA ASP A 246 -3.53 -1.31 18.64
C ASP A 246 -2.06 -1.01 18.98
N VAL A 247 -1.14 -1.94 18.66
CA VAL A 247 0.31 -1.70 18.77
C VAL A 247 0.73 -0.60 17.81
N ASP A 248 1.60 0.31 18.26
CA ASP A 248 2.21 1.31 17.38
C ASP A 248 3.23 0.64 16.45
N ILE A 249 3.01 0.80 15.14
CA ILE A 249 3.91 0.24 14.13
C ILE A 249 5.30 0.87 14.20
N THR A 250 5.41 2.13 14.65
CA THR A 250 6.70 2.82 14.79
C THR A 250 7.52 2.20 15.92
N GLU A 251 6.92 2.00 17.10
CA GLU A 251 7.54 1.29 18.23
C GLU A 251 7.95 -0.13 17.83
N LEU A 252 7.07 -0.88 17.15
CA LEU A 252 7.40 -2.22 16.66
C LEU A 252 8.63 -2.21 15.74
N LEU A 253 8.65 -1.29 14.78
CA LEU A 253 9.73 -1.17 13.80
C LEU A 253 11.07 -0.83 14.48
N GLU A 254 11.05 0.03 15.49
CA GLU A 254 12.21 0.36 16.31
C GLU A 254 12.70 -0.84 17.12
N ASP A 255 11.81 -1.55 17.80
CA ASP A 255 12.16 -2.76 18.53
C ASP A 255 12.79 -3.82 17.60
N MET A 256 12.21 -4.02 16.42
CA MET A 256 12.74 -4.96 15.42
C MET A 256 14.11 -4.54 14.87
N LEU A 257 14.39 -3.24 14.76
CA LEU A 257 15.72 -2.74 14.40
C LEU A 257 16.76 -3.02 15.50
N LEU A 258 16.36 -2.94 16.77
CA LEU A 258 17.25 -3.10 17.93
C LEU A 258 17.52 -4.56 18.31
N LEU A 259 16.59 -5.48 18.05
CA LEU A 259 16.70 -6.91 18.36
C LEU A 259 17.84 -7.57 17.57
N ARG A 260 19.03 -7.75 18.15
CA ARG A 260 20.14 -8.46 17.49
C ARG A 260 19.84 -9.92 17.18
#